data_AF-A0A1J9R8Z7-F1
#
_entry.id   AF-A0A1J9R8Z7-F1
#
_cell.length_a   1.000
_cell.length_b   1.000
_cell.length_c   1.000
_cell.angle_alpha   90.00
_cell.angle_beta   90.00
_cell.angle_gamma   90.00
#
_symmetry.space_group_name_H-M   'P 1'
#
loop_
_entity.id
_entity.type
_entity.pdbx_description
1 polymer ?
#
loop_
_entity_poly.entity_id
_entity_poly.type
_entity_poly.pdbx_seq_one_letter_code
_entity_poly.pdbx_strand_id
1 'polypeptide(L)'
;MDVAAAVNQRRSQQACDACRRRKVRCNGQARCQQCSHLNLKCIYTSPNRGSSRKHAQGRGAVIQSYRKSTSKSHSPNTPLEVAPAPTPAPTSALSPTSATTLAISRPSATGHPDPSFFLDLLPEYLSDVYPVSPVVTEADVHACVRRMHTDPEAISFLYIFAAVTINLARVDFLQCMPGIREQIATLVQRCFDHRPRLNMMLKPTPLQVMTSIFIEICLMGLQKTDLALLHLREAQSLVKMVHVDDADAMSAFSASDRAKWQRAYWECFIHERFSALTDWEPVLLDPLPGPPEHDAHMSATIQQGWNCIIQTFLLIDRQFVDFWRGDRSRIPSAWLNAKHRQLDDERWPRRADLALLPAMQQADILITRQWLRTMLWQMAISSMLLTIDVPAPTTEPPSSAGPPPTAAAAAAAAAIDDDEEDEGGSTHLSLTMPLRLSSELRLCITHLSPQAVGIHGSGILHKLFEITNSILDVVINLPQAPTEDTLQRVDDILFLKKFLFSFPRIDPKHKRILNQKFERIRELYPGMEEIQMLVASPLSTVTSWGE
;
A
#
# COMPACT_ATOMS: atom_id res chain seq x y z
N MET A 1 20.98 -3.43 59.23
CA MET A 1 20.23 -4.22 58.24
C MET A 1 20.09 -3.35 57.00
N ASP A 2 20.79 -3.54 55.89
CA ASP A 2 21.83 -4.49 55.55
C ASP A 2 22.79 -3.92 54.50
N VAL A 3 24.03 -4.34 54.72
CA VAL A 3 25.27 -4.29 53.96
C VAL A 3 25.16 -4.16 52.44
N ALA A 4 25.85 -3.16 51.90
CA ALA A 4 26.24 -3.05 50.51
C ALA A 4 27.13 -4.23 50.08
N ALA A 5 26.61 -5.10 49.20
CA ALA A 5 27.41 -6.13 48.54
C ALA A 5 28.11 -5.52 47.32
N ALA A 6 29.37 -5.13 47.52
CA ALA A 6 30.31 -4.78 46.47
C ALA A 6 30.51 -5.96 45.51
N VAL A 7 29.95 -5.87 44.30
CA VAL A 7 30.30 -6.79 43.20
C VAL A 7 31.61 -6.35 42.58
N ASN A 8 32.66 -6.99 43.08
CA ASN A 8 34.04 -6.98 42.64
C ASN A 8 34.17 -6.97 41.09
N GLN A 9 34.51 -5.81 40.51
CA GLN A 9 34.88 -5.69 39.10
C GLN A 9 36.20 -6.42 38.86
N ARG A 10 36.13 -7.72 38.58
CA ARG A 10 37.25 -8.44 37.97
C ARG A 10 37.58 -7.75 36.64
N ARG A 11 38.62 -6.91 36.62
CA ARG A 11 39.22 -6.37 35.39
C ARG A 11 39.60 -7.54 34.50
N SER A 12 38.78 -7.87 33.52
CA SER A 12 39.13 -8.89 32.54
C SER A 12 40.32 -8.36 31.73
N GLN A 13 41.45 -9.06 31.76
CA GLN A 13 42.65 -8.65 31.01
C GLN A 13 42.48 -8.74 29.48
N GLN A 14 41.32 -9.18 29.00
CA GLN A 14 41.03 -9.38 27.60
C GLN A 14 39.68 -8.76 27.21
N ALA A 15 39.70 -7.88 26.21
CA ALA A 15 38.50 -7.38 25.57
C ALA A 15 37.90 -8.45 24.64
N CYS A 16 36.57 -8.51 24.51
CA CYS A 16 35.91 -9.42 23.56
C CYS A 16 36.33 -9.12 22.12
N ASP A 17 36.16 -10.08 21.21
CA ASP A 17 36.72 -9.99 19.85
C ASP A 17 36.11 -8.84 19.04
N ALA A 18 34.82 -8.57 19.22
CA ALA A 18 34.14 -7.45 18.58
C ALA A 18 34.66 -6.09 19.08
N CYS A 19 34.82 -5.92 20.40
CA CYS A 19 35.38 -4.69 20.96
C CYS A 19 36.86 -4.52 20.61
N ARG A 20 37.63 -5.61 20.59
CA ARG A 20 39.06 -5.61 20.22
C ARG A 20 39.26 -5.21 18.76
N ARG A 21 38.47 -5.76 17.83
CA ARG A 21 38.50 -5.40 16.40
C ARG A 21 38.10 -3.94 16.17
N ARG A 22 37.14 -3.45 16.95
CA ARG A 22 36.66 -2.06 16.90
C ARG A 22 37.52 -1.07 17.72
N LYS A 23 38.50 -1.56 18.47
CA LYS A 23 39.37 -0.79 19.38
C LYS A 23 38.61 0.08 20.39
N VAL A 24 37.52 -0.44 20.94
CA VAL A 24 36.72 0.22 21.99
C VAL A 24 36.85 -0.50 23.32
N ARG A 25 36.61 0.20 24.43
CA ARG A 25 36.77 -0.36 25.79
C ARG A 25 35.69 -1.41 26.05
N CYS A 26 36.12 -2.61 26.45
CA CYS A 26 35.24 -3.72 26.80
C CYS A 26 35.16 -3.84 28.32
N ASN A 27 33.96 -4.04 28.85
CA ASN A 27 33.73 -4.18 30.30
C ASN A 27 33.90 -5.63 30.80
N GLY A 28 34.22 -6.60 29.93
CA GLY A 28 34.60 -7.96 30.33
C GLY A 28 33.46 -8.91 30.71
N GLN A 29 32.20 -8.45 30.67
CA GLN A 29 31.04 -9.28 30.99
C GLN A 29 30.75 -10.33 29.89
N ALA A 30 30.04 -11.40 30.24
CA ALA A 30 29.65 -12.50 29.33
C ALA A 30 29.03 -11.97 28.02
N ARG A 31 28.18 -10.94 28.12
CA ARG A 31 27.78 -10.07 27.00
C ARG A 31 28.09 -8.61 27.38
N CYS A 32 29.16 -8.06 26.80
CA CYS A 32 29.58 -6.70 27.16
C CYS A 32 28.58 -5.63 26.69
N GLN A 33 28.47 -4.53 27.44
CA GLN A 33 27.50 -3.46 27.18
C GLN A 33 27.61 -2.90 25.75
N GLN A 34 28.83 -2.73 25.23
CA GLN A 34 29.05 -2.20 23.89
C GLN A 34 28.54 -3.13 22.78
N CYS A 35 28.64 -4.45 22.98
CA CYS A 35 28.05 -5.42 22.08
C CYS A 35 26.54 -5.53 22.29
N SER A 36 26.05 -5.36 23.51
CA SER A 36 24.62 -5.39 23.78
C SER A 36 23.87 -4.24 23.12
N HIS A 37 24.36 -3.00 23.29
CA HIS A 37 23.73 -1.81 22.72
C HIS A 37 23.69 -1.82 21.18
N LEU A 38 24.69 -2.42 20.55
CA LEU A 38 24.80 -2.50 19.09
C LEU A 38 24.34 -3.85 18.52
N ASN A 39 23.74 -4.68 19.38
CA ASN A 39 23.26 -6.02 19.08
C ASN A 39 24.28 -6.92 18.35
N LEU A 40 25.54 -6.81 18.73
CA LEU A 40 26.65 -7.61 18.20
C LEU A 40 26.86 -8.87 19.02
N LYS A 41 27.29 -9.94 18.36
CA LYS A 41 27.69 -11.19 19.03
C LYS A 41 28.96 -10.97 19.84
N CYS A 42 28.88 -11.12 21.17
CA CYS A 42 29.98 -10.91 22.10
C CYS A 42 30.67 -12.25 22.40
N ILE A 43 31.91 -12.43 21.95
CA ILE A 43 32.69 -13.66 22.14
C ILE A 43 34.10 -13.29 22.62
N TYR A 44 34.65 -14.06 23.55
CA TYR A 44 36.04 -13.95 24.01
C TYR A 44 36.80 -15.19 23.55
N THR A 45 37.58 -15.12 22.47
CA THR A 45 38.49 -16.21 22.10
C THR A 45 39.87 -16.00 22.70
N SER A 46 40.38 -16.99 23.44
CA SER A 46 41.74 -17.01 23.97
C SER A 46 42.77 -16.98 22.82
N PRO A 47 43.80 -16.12 22.86
CA PRO A 47 44.79 -16.08 21.79
C PRO A 47 45.62 -17.37 21.80
N ASN A 48 45.58 -18.11 20.68
CA ASN A 48 46.46 -19.26 20.49
C ASN A 48 47.90 -18.74 20.28
N ARG A 49 48.86 -19.27 21.06
CA ARG A 49 50.28 -18.88 20.97
C ARG A 49 50.87 -19.46 19.68
N GLY A 50 51.01 -18.64 18.65
CA GLY A 50 51.80 -18.99 17.47
C GLY A 50 51.26 -18.39 16.18
N SER A 51 51.61 -17.13 15.90
CA SER A 51 51.94 -16.72 14.53
C SER A 51 52.65 -15.37 14.55
N SER A 52 53.85 -15.37 13.97
CA SER A 52 54.80 -14.26 13.91
C SER A 52 54.28 -13.13 13.01
N ARG A 53 54.61 -11.88 13.39
CA ARG A 53 54.34 -10.67 12.62
C ARG A 53 55.14 -10.70 11.32
N LYS A 54 54.46 -10.78 10.17
CA LYS A 54 54.94 -10.25 8.86
C LYS A 54 53.83 -10.41 7.80
N HIS A 55 52.89 -9.46 7.79
CA HIS A 55 52.00 -9.01 6.70
C HIS A 55 50.65 -8.56 7.28
N ALA A 56 50.55 -7.28 7.63
CA ALA A 56 49.27 -6.65 7.97
C ALA A 56 48.49 -6.36 6.69
N GLN A 57 47.54 -7.22 6.34
CA GLN A 57 46.59 -6.97 5.24
C GLN A 57 45.40 -6.13 5.72
N GLY A 58 44.95 -5.20 4.85
CA GLY A 58 43.96 -4.17 5.15
C GLY A 58 42.53 -4.64 5.45
N ARG A 59 41.76 -3.74 6.07
CA ARG A 59 40.47 -3.95 6.77
C ARG A 59 39.34 -4.65 6.01
N GLY A 60 39.39 -4.82 4.68
CA GLY A 60 38.29 -5.37 3.88
C GLY A 60 38.26 -6.91 3.79
N ALA A 61 39.41 -7.58 3.78
CA ALA A 61 39.48 -9.00 3.40
C ALA A 61 39.12 -9.98 4.53
N VAL A 62 39.17 -9.54 5.80
CA VAL A 62 39.00 -10.41 6.99
C VAL A 62 37.52 -10.64 7.35
N ILE A 63 36.61 -9.77 6.87
CA ILE A 63 35.16 -9.93 7.11
C ILE A 63 34.58 -11.04 6.22
N GLN A 64 35.12 -11.21 5.02
CA GLN A 64 34.65 -12.22 4.06
C GLN A 64 35.13 -13.64 4.39
N SER A 65 36.31 -13.78 5.01
CA SER A 65 36.83 -15.07 5.44
C SER A 65 36.06 -15.65 6.62
N TYR A 66 35.59 -14.81 7.57
CA TYR A 66 34.85 -15.28 8.75
C TYR A 66 33.40 -15.68 8.46
N ARG A 67 32.77 -15.13 7.41
CA ARG A 67 31.42 -15.53 6.95
C ARG A 67 31.41 -16.89 6.25
N LYS A 68 32.51 -17.25 5.55
CA LYS A 68 32.66 -18.54 4.87
C LYS A 68 32.93 -19.71 5.83
N SER A 69 33.42 -19.45 7.05
CA SER A 69 33.78 -20.52 8.00
C SER A 69 32.61 -21.04 8.85
N THR A 70 31.45 -20.37 8.84
CA THR A 70 30.31 -20.70 9.72
C THR A 70 29.14 -21.40 9.02
N SER A 71 29.30 -21.85 7.77
CA SER A 71 28.20 -22.43 6.99
C SER A 71 28.40 -23.89 6.55
N LYS A 72 29.30 -24.67 7.17
CA LYS A 72 29.43 -26.10 6.84
C LYS A 72 29.57 -26.98 8.09
N SER A 73 28.44 -27.54 8.51
CA SER A 73 28.32 -28.90 9.07
C SER A 73 26.95 -29.37 8.56
N HIS A 74 26.78 -30.47 7.82
CA HIS A 74 27.18 -31.84 8.17
C HIS A 74 27.74 -32.60 6.95
N SER A 75 28.68 -33.51 7.23
CA SER A 75 29.18 -34.58 6.35
C SER A 75 28.65 -35.96 6.86
N PRO A 76 29.16 -37.12 6.40
CA PRO A 76 28.52 -38.00 5.42
C PRO A 76 28.25 -39.43 5.96
N ASN A 77 27.60 -40.29 5.17
CA ASN A 77 27.92 -41.73 5.12
C ASN A 77 27.38 -42.37 3.82
N THR A 78 28.27 -43.08 3.13
CA THR A 78 28.07 -44.03 2.01
C THR A 78 28.51 -45.43 2.51
N PRO A 79 28.33 -46.57 1.80
CA PRO A 79 27.71 -46.77 0.47
C PRO A 79 26.68 -47.93 0.44
N LEU A 80 25.96 -48.10 -0.67
CA LEU A 80 25.75 -49.41 -1.32
C LEU A 80 25.26 -49.21 -2.76
N GLU A 81 25.79 -50.06 -3.63
CA GLU A 81 25.83 -50.02 -5.08
C GLU A 81 24.69 -50.87 -5.68
N VAL A 82 23.87 -50.30 -6.57
CA VAL A 82 23.04 -51.06 -7.54
C VAL A 82 22.92 -50.24 -8.84
N ALA A 83 23.16 -50.91 -9.96
CA ALA A 83 23.14 -50.42 -11.34
C ALA A 83 21.69 -50.16 -11.87
N PRO A 84 21.51 -49.57 -13.08
CA PRO A 84 20.41 -48.63 -13.37
C PRO A 84 19.15 -49.27 -13.96
N ALA A 85 18.01 -48.61 -13.75
CA ALA A 85 16.74 -48.85 -14.43
C ALA A 85 16.33 -47.61 -15.25
N PRO A 86 15.54 -47.77 -16.34
CA PRO A 86 15.50 -46.83 -17.45
C PRO A 86 14.65 -45.58 -17.16
N THR A 87 15.10 -44.48 -17.76
CA THR A 87 14.49 -43.15 -17.85
C THR A 87 13.05 -43.19 -18.34
N PRO A 88 12.10 -42.51 -17.67
CA PRO A 88 11.00 -41.86 -18.36
C PRO A 88 11.44 -40.43 -18.75
N ALA A 89 11.05 -39.99 -19.94
CA ALA A 89 11.36 -38.69 -20.51
C ALA A 89 10.93 -37.53 -19.56
N PRO A 90 11.72 -36.46 -19.42
CA PRO A 90 11.30 -35.31 -18.65
C PRO A 90 10.43 -34.40 -19.53
N THR A 91 9.11 -34.48 -19.37
CA THR A 91 8.24 -33.33 -19.62
C THR A 91 8.39 -32.38 -18.43
N SER A 92 9.50 -31.66 -18.39
CA SER A 92 9.71 -30.62 -17.37
C SER A 92 9.00 -29.33 -17.81
N ALA A 93 7.74 -29.17 -17.37
CA ALA A 93 7.17 -27.84 -17.23
C ALA A 93 7.97 -27.10 -16.14
N LEU A 94 8.86 -26.20 -16.54
CA LEU A 94 9.58 -25.31 -15.62
C LEU A 94 8.56 -24.43 -14.90
N SER A 95 8.73 -24.24 -13.58
CA SER A 95 7.97 -23.23 -12.85
C SER A 95 8.20 -21.84 -13.45
N PRO A 96 7.18 -20.95 -13.51
CA PRO A 96 7.28 -19.67 -14.21
C PRO A 96 8.44 -18.80 -13.70
N THR A 97 8.74 -18.83 -12.40
CA THR A 97 9.90 -18.13 -11.82
C THR A 97 11.23 -18.68 -12.30
N SER A 98 11.35 -20.01 -12.47
CA SER A 98 12.57 -20.63 -12.99
C SER A 98 12.77 -20.25 -14.45
N ALA A 99 11.71 -20.33 -15.27
CA ALA A 99 11.75 -19.91 -16.66
C ALA A 99 12.09 -18.42 -16.81
N THR A 100 11.52 -17.56 -15.96
CA THR A 100 11.76 -16.12 -16.05
C THR A 100 13.12 -15.71 -15.47
N THR A 101 13.57 -16.33 -14.39
CA THR A 101 14.93 -16.14 -13.86
C THR A 101 15.97 -16.60 -14.88
N LEU A 102 15.71 -17.71 -15.58
CA LEU A 102 16.53 -18.18 -16.69
C LEU A 102 16.44 -17.24 -17.90
N ALA A 103 15.30 -16.59 -18.17
CA ALA A 103 15.16 -15.60 -19.24
C ALA A 103 15.91 -14.30 -18.95
N ILE A 104 15.87 -13.81 -17.69
CA ILE A 104 16.66 -12.65 -17.24
C ILE A 104 18.16 -12.98 -17.21
N SER A 105 18.51 -14.23 -16.91
CA SER A 105 19.89 -14.69 -16.78
C SER A 105 20.50 -15.19 -18.08
N ARG A 106 19.69 -15.52 -19.11
CA ARG A 106 20.17 -15.91 -20.44
C ARG A 106 20.65 -14.65 -21.16
N PRO A 107 21.96 -14.45 -21.29
CA PRO A 107 22.46 -13.32 -22.05
C PRO A 107 22.16 -13.61 -23.52
N SER A 108 21.37 -12.76 -24.18
CA SER A 108 21.44 -12.66 -25.65
C SER A 108 22.82 -12.12 -26.04
N ALA A 109 23.15 -12.09 -27.34
CA ALA A 109 24.44 -11.59 -27.83
C ALA A 109 24.76 -10.15 -27.34
N THR A 110 23.74 -9.39 -26.94
CA THR A 110 23.84 -8.02 -26.40
C THR A 110 23.77 -7.92 -24.86
N GLY A 111 23.63 -9.04 -24.13
CA GLY A 111 23.55 -9.05 -22.66
C GLY A 111 22.17 -8.74 -22.05
N HIS A 112 21.13 -8.57 -22.88
CA HIS A 112 19.75 -8.32 -22.44
C HIS A 112 18.86 -9.57 -22.61
N PRO A 113 17.67 -9.64 -22.01
CA PRO A 113 16.66 -10.65 -22.35
C PRO A 113 16.25 -10.56 -23.82
N ASP A 114 15.71 -11.65 -24.37
CA ASP A 114 15.10 -11.65 -25.70
C ASP A 114 13.87 -10.72 -25.76
N PRO A 115 13.59 -10.04 -26.88
CA PRO A 115 12.37 -9.25 -27.06
C PRO A 115 11.08 -9.94 -26.61
N SER A 116 10.96 -11.26 -26.85
CA SER A 116 9.80 -12.07 -26.44
C SER A 116 9.51 -11.99 -24.95
N PHE A 117 10.53 -11.90 -24.09
CA PHE A 117 10.34 -11.79 -22.64
C PHE A 117 9.46 -10.59 -22.26
N PHE A 118 9.66 -9.44 -22.91
CA PHE A 118 8.87 -8.24 -22.64
C PHE A 118 7.49 -8.32 -23.30
N LEU A 119 7.41 -8.87 -24.50
CA LEU A 119 6.17 -9.01 -25.25
C LEU A 119 5.21 -10.04 -24.63
N ASP A 120 5.73 -11.08 -23.99
CA ASP A 120 4.91 -12.08 -23.29
C ASP A 120 4.21 -11.49 -22.05
N LEU A 121 4.69 -10.36 -21.52
CA LEU A 121 4.08 -9.64 -20.40
C LEU A 121 3.04 -8.59 -20.83
N LEU A 122 2.93 -8.28 -22.12
CA LEU A 122 1.97 -7.28 -22.63
C LEU A 122 0.51 -7.61 -22.25
N PRO A 123 0.03 -8.85 -22.40
CA PRO A 123 -1.36 -9.17 -22.06
C PRO A 123 -1.68 -8.91 -20.58
N GLU A 124 -0.78 -9.32 -19.68
CA GLU A 124 -0.89 -9.04 -18.24
C GLU A 124 -0.86 -7.52 -17.97
N TYR A 125 0.03 -6.78 -18.63
CA TYR A 125 0.10 -5.33 -18.50
C TYR A 125 -1.18 -4.62 -18.94
N LEU A 126 -1.73 -4.97 -20.11
CA LEU A 126 -2.93 -4.35 -20.67
C LEU A 126 -4.19 -4.67 -19.86
N SER A 127 -4.24 -5.84 -19.24
CA SER A 127 -5.32 -6.25 -18.34
C SER A 127 -5.22 -5.59 -16.98
N ASP A 128 -4.04 -5.58 -16.36
CA ASP A 128 -3.92 -5.38 -14.91
C ASP A 128 -3.20 -4.08 -14.52
N VAL A 129 -2.46 -3.44 -15.43
CA VAL A 129 -1.70 -2.19 -15.13
C VAL A 129 -2.25 -1.01 -15.92
N TYR A 130 -2.41 -1.16 -17.23
CA TYR A 130 -2.84 -0.07 -18.10
C TYR A 130 -4.19 0.55 -17.70
N PRO A 131 -5.23 -0.20 -17.27
CA PRO A 131 -6.51 0.40 -16.90
C PRO A 131 -6.45 1.33 -15.68
N VAL A 132 -5.41 1.19 -14.85
CA VAL A 132 -5.21 1.99 -13.62
C VAL A 132 -4.02 2.94 -13.73
N SER A 133 -3.26 2.87 -14.83
CA SER A 133 -2.14 3.74 -15.17
C SER A 133 -2.10 3.99 -16.69
N PRO A 134 -3.11 4.67 -17.27
CA PRO A 134 -3.35 4.70 -18.72
C PRO A 134 -2.46 5.70 -19.48
N VAL A 135 -1.15 5.68 -19.24
CA VAL A 135 -0.19 6.61 -19.88
C VAL A 135 0.61 5.93 -20.98
N VAL A 136 1.21 4.77 -20.70
CA VAL A 136 2.03 4.02 -21.67
C VAL A 136 1.15 3.01 -22.40
N THR A 137 0.98 3.19 -23.70
CA THR A 137 0.17 2.34 -24.56
C THR A 137 0.93 1.08 -25.01
N GLU A 138 0.21 0.11 -25.57
CA GLU A 138 0.79 -1.05 -26.24
C GLU A 138 1.83 -0.65 -27.30
N ALA A 139 1.51 0.36 -28.10
CA ALA A 139 2.37 0.87 -29.16
C ALA A 139 3.69 1.45 -28.62
N ASP A 140 3.66 2.09 -27.45
CA ASP A 140 4.86 2.61 -26.79
C ASP A 140 5.79 1.48 -26.36
N VAL A 141 5.25 0.39 -25.82
CA VAL A 141 6.05 -0.78 -25.40
C VAL A 141 6.69 -1.44 -26.63
N HIS A 142 5.94 -1.66 -27.71
CA HIS A 142 6.50 -2.16 -28.98
C HIS A 142 7.57 -1.23 -29.54
N ALA A 143 7.39 0.10 -29.45
CA ALA A 143 8.39 1.07 -29.88
C ALA A 143 9.66 1.02 -29.03
N CYS A 144 9.55 0.71 -27.73
CA CYS A 144 10.72 0.47 -26.87
C CYS A 144 11.42 -0.84 -27.24
N VAL A 145 10.69 -1.93 -27.48
CA VAL A 145 11.27 -3.22 -27.89
C VAL A 145 12.08 -3.09 -29.19
N ARG A 146 11.58 -2.35 -30.18
CA ARG A 146 12.33 -2.09 -31.43
C ARG A 146 13.66 -1.38 -31.23
N ARG A 147 13.83 -0.63 -30.13
CA ARG A 147 15.01 0.20 -29.84
C ARG A 147 15.83 -0.33 -28.67
N MET A 148 15.46 -1.46 -28.08
CA MET A 148 16.02 -1.95 -26.80
C MET A 148 17.53 -2.23 -26.84
N HIS A 149 18.11 -2.46 -28.02
CA HIS A 149 19.55 -2.71 -28.16
C HIS A 149 20.36 -1.45 -28.49
N THR A 150 19.69 -0.36 -28.87
CA THR A 150 20.34 0.87 -29.36
C THR A 150 20.04 2.09 -28.51
N ASP A 151 18.99 2.06 -27.70
CA ASP A 151 18.58 3.14 -26.82
C ASP A 151 18.53 2.69 -25.35
N PRO A 152 19.43 3.21 -24.49
CA PRO A 152 19.42 2.98 -23.05
C PRO A 152 18.09 3.36 -22.36
N GLU A 153 17.40 4.40 -22.84
CA GLU A 153 16.11 4.80 -22.29
C GLU A 153 15.05 3.72 -22.52
N ALA A 154 14.94 3.23 -23.76
CA ALA A 154 14.02 2.16 -24.13
C ALA A 154 14.21 0.90 -23.29
N ILE A 155 15.45 0.41 -23.13
CA ILE A 155 15.71 -0.81 -22.35
C ILE A 155 15.55 -0.59 -20.85
N SER A 156 15.93 0.59 -20.33
CA SER A 156 15.69 0.96 -18.93
C SER A 156 14.18 0.95 -18.63
N PHE A 157 13.37 1.52 -19.53
CA PHE A 157 11.92 1.47 -19.45
C PHE A 157 11.38 0.02 -19.50
N LEU A 158 11.85 -0.81 -20.44
CA LEU A 158 11.39 -2.19 -20.57
C LEU A 158 11.65 -3.03 -19.31
N TYR A 159 12.79 -2.83 -18.65
CA TYR A 159 13.07 -3.50 -17.38
C TYR A 159 12.07 -3.11 -16.29
N ILE A 160 11.73 -1.82 -16.16
CA ILE A 160 10.77 -1.41 -15.15
C ILE A 160 9.33 -1.75 -15.53
N PHE A 161 8.98 -1.69 -16.81
CA PHE A 161 7.73 -2.22 -17.34
C PHE A 161 7.54 -3.69 -16.92
N ALA A 162 8.55 -4.54 -17.13
CA ALA A 162 8.47 -5.93 -16.69
C ALA A 162 8.33 -6.06 -15.17
N ALA A 163 9.08 -5.25 -14.42
CA ALA A 163 9.03 -5.26 -12.95
C ALA A 163 7.65 -4.87 -12.43
N VAL A 164 7.05 -3.80 -12.95
CA VAL A 164 5.74 -3.29 -12.48
C VAL A 164 4.62 -4.24 -12.87
N THR A 165 4.66 -4.83 -14.07
CA THR A 165 3.67 -5.83 -14.49
C THR A 165 3.71 -7.06 -13.59
N ILE A 166 4.90 -7.60 -13.31
CA ILE A 166 5.04 -8.72 -12.35
C ILE A 166 4.63 -8.31 -10.94
N ASN A 167 4.98 -7.08 -10.54
CA ASN A 167 4.62 -6.56 -9.24
C ASN A 167 3.10 -6.44 -9.09
N LEU A 168 2.35 -5.98 -10.07
CA LEU A 168 0.91 -5.72 -9.92
C LEU A 168 0.03 -6.91 -10.35
N ALA A 169 0.32 -7.56 -11.48
CA ALA A 169 -0.52 -8.64 -12.03
C ALA A 169 -0.42 -9.97 -11.26
N ARG A 170 0.77 -10.31 -10.73
CA ARG A 170 1.03 -11.62 -10.12
C ARG A 170 0.88 -11.60 -8.60
N VAL A 171 -0.29 -11.18 -8.14
CA VAL A 171 -0.61 -11.03 -6.71
C VAL A 171 -0.61 -12.39 -5.99
N ASP A 172 -1.26 -13.39 -6.59
CA ASP A 172 -1.52 -14.70 -5.99
C ASP A 172 -0.24 -15.55 -5.88
N PHE A 173 0.68 -15.40 -6.83
CA PHE A 173 1.91 -16.19 -6.89
C PHE A 173 2.97 -15.77 -5.87
N LEU A 174 2.82 -14.62 -5.20
CA LEU A 174 3.75 -14.22 -4.14
C LEU A 174 3.71 -15.14 -2.91
N GLN A 175 2.62 -15.90 -2.67
CA GLN A 175 2.58 -16.92 -1.61
C GLN A 175 3.31 -18.19 -2.02
N CYS A 176 3.14 -18.61 -3.27
CA CYS A 176 3.54 -19.94 -3.72
C CYS A 176 4.95 -19.99 -4.31
N MET A 177 5.53 -18.85 -4.71
CA MET A 177 6.81 -18.84 -5.41
C MET A 177 7.85 -17.97 -4.71
N PRO A 178 8.74 -18.56 -3.88
CA PRO A 178 9.92 -17.86 -3.38
C PRO A 178 10.77 -17.41 -4.59
N GLY A 179 11.11 -16.11 -4.66
CA GLY A 179 11.93 -15.56 -5.75
C GLY A 179 11.32 -14.39 -6.52
N ILE A 180 9.99 -14.17 -6.47
CA ILE A 180 9.37 -13.07 -7.26
C ILE A 180 9.82 -11.69 -6.74
N ARG A 181 9.96 -11.52 -5.41
CA ARG A 181 10.47 -10.27 -4.83
C ARG A 181 11.91 -10.00 -5.28
N GLU A 182 12.75 -11.01 -5.27
CA GLU A 182 14.13 -10.96 -5.75
C GLU A 182 14.18 -10.66 -7.26
N GLN A 183 13.25 -11.22 -8.03
CA GLN A 183 13.11 -10.97 -9.46
C GLN A 183 12.73 -9.52 -9.74
N ILE A 184 11.72 -8.98 -9.05
CA ILE A 184 11.33 -7.56 -9.16
C ILE A 184 12.54 -6.68 -8.80
N ALA A 185 13.22 -6.96 -7.70
CA ALA A 185 14.42 -6.21 -7.30
C ALA A 185 15.54 -6.29 -8.35
N THR A 186 15.72 -7.44 -9.00
CA THR A 186 16.70 -7.62 -10.08
C THR A 186 16.33 -6.77 -11.30
N LEU A 187 15.06 -6.77 -11.71
CA LEU A 187 14.58 -5.97 -12.84
C LEU A 187 14.69 -4.46 -12.55
N VAL A 188 14.34 -4.03 -11.33
CA VAL A 188 14.54 -2.63 -10.87
C VAL A 188 16.03 -2.26 -10.93
N GLN A 189 16.93 -3.14 -10.47
CA GLN A 189 18.37 -2.89 -10.55
C GLN A 189 18.85 -2.77 -12.01
N ARG A 190 18.36 -3.63 -12.91
CA ARG A 190 18.67 -3.53 -14.35
C ARG A 190 18.15 -2.23 -14.96
N CYS A 191 16.96 -1.77 -14.56
CA CYS A 191 16.46 -0.46 -14.96
C CYS A 191 17.46 0.64 -14.57
N PHE A 192 17.98 0.64 -13.34
CA PHE A 192 18.98 1.60 -12.88
C PHE A 192 20.30 1.53 -13.65
N ASP A 193 20.79 0.32 -13.95
CA ASP A 193 22.04 0.13 -14.68
C ASP A 193 22.01 0.77 -16.09
N HIS A 194 20.82 0.85 -16.70
CA HIS A 194 20.62 1.40 -18.04
C HIS A 194 20.01 2.81 -18.04
N ARG A 195 19.59 3.33 -16.89
CA ARG A 195 18.90 4.63 -16.82
C ARG A 195 19.82 5.75 -17.33
N PRO A 196 19.39 6.53 -18.35
CA PRO A 196 20.20 7.63 -18.86
C PRO A 196 20.50 8.65 -17.77
N ARG A 197 21.70 9.23 -17.80
CA ARG A 197 22.04 10.36 -16.94
C ARG A 197 21.36 11.62 -17.44
N LEU A 198 20.79 12.40 -16.51
CA LEU A 198 20.29 13.73 -16.83
C LEU A 198 21.43 14.58 -17.36
N ASN A 199 21.17 15.32 -18.45
CA ASN A 199 22.12 16.21 -19.10
C ASN A 199 21.47 17.57 -19.37
N MET A 200 22.28 18.56 -19.76
CA MET A 200 21.83 19.95 -19.96
C MET A 200 20.78 20.12 -21.06
N MET A 201 20.61 19.11 -21.93
CA MET A 201 19.64 19.10 -23.03
C MET A 201 18.42 18.22 -22.72
N LEU A 202 18.15 17.93 -21.44
CA LEU A 202 17.01 17.13 -21.01
C LEU A 202 15.70 17.71 -21.57
N LYS A 203 15.00 16.89 -22.35
CA LYS A 203 13.63 17.13 -22.79
C LYS A 203 12.75 16.06 -22.14
N PRO A 204 11.93 16.42 -21.14
CA PRO A 204 11.05 15.47 -20.50
C PRO A 204 10.15 14.76 -21.51
N THR A 205 9.94 13.46 -21.33
CA THR A 205 8.96 12.68 -22.08
C THR A 205 8.00 11.98 -21.11
N PRO A 206 6.76 11.64 -21.52
CA PRO A 206 5.87 10.84 -20.68
C PRO A 206 6.51 9.50 -20.29
N LEU A 207 7.35 8.93 -21.16
CA LEU A 207 8.07 7.68 -20.87
C LEU A 207 9.04 7.82 -19.68
N GLN A 208 9.73 8.94 -19.54
CA GLN A 208 10.63 9.22 -18.41
C GLN A 208 9.86 9.40 -17.09
N VAL A 209 8.73 10.11 -17.16
CA VAL A 209 7.80 10.25 -16.02
C VAL A 209 7.34 8.87 -15.57
N MET A 210 6.82 8.06 -16.49
CA MET A 210 6.30 6.74 -16.17
C MET A 210 7.38 5.74 -15.76
N THR A 211 8.61 5.87 -16.27
CA THR A 211 9.75 5.10 -15.77
C THR A 211 9.95 5.37 -14.27
N SER A 212 9.88 6.64 -13.86
CA SER A 212 10.03 7.06 -12.47
C SER A 212 8.87 6.59 -11.59
N ILE A 213 7.63 6.72 -12.07
CA ILE A 213 6.44 6.20 -11.37
C ILE A 213 6.48 4.68 -11.22
N PHE A 214 6.82 3.93 -12.26
CA PHE A 214 6.90 2.48 -12.17
C PHE A 214 8.02 2.00 -11.23
N ILE A 215 9.13 2.76 -11.15
CA ILE A 215 10.16 2.55 -10.13
C ILE A 215 9.58 2.79 -8.73
N GLU A 216 8.88 3.89 -8.52
CA GLU A 216 8.22 4.23 -7.25
C GLU A 216 7.29 3.09 -6.80
N ILE A 217 6.38 2.63 -7.66
CA ILE A 217 5.46 1.52 -7.39
C ILE A 217 6.21 0.25 -6.97
N CYS A 218 7.27 -0.11 -7.71
CA CYS A 218 8.04 -1.31 -7.41
C CYS A 218 8.80 -1.16 -6.09
N LEU A 219 9.38 0.01 -5.82
CA LEU A 219 10.09 0.28 -4.57
C LEU A 219 9.16 0.28 -3.35
N MET A 220 7.91 0.76 -3.50
CA MET A 220 6.88 0.62 -2.48
C MET A 220 6.60 -0.85 -2.18
N GLY A 221 6.40 -1.70 -3.20
CA GLY A 221 6.25 -3.15 -3.02
C GLY A 221 7.48 -3.83 -2.38
N LEU A 222 8.67 -3.31 -2.66
CA LEU A 222 9.93 -3.74 -2.05
C LEU A 222 10.20 -3.13 -0.66
N GLN A 223 9.29 -2.32 -0.11
CA GLN A 223 9.41 -1.62 1.16
C GLN A 223 10.65 -0.70 1.23
N LYS A 224 10.91 0.04 0.15
CA LYS A 224 11.97 1.05 0.02
C LYS A 224 11.36 2.45 -0.12
N THR A 225 10.62 2.87 0.90
CA THR A 225 9.80 4.10 0.93
C THR A 225 10.58 5.37 0.57
N ASP A 226 11.76 5.59 1.15
CA ASP A 226 12.55 6.81 0.89
C ASP A 226 13.00 6.90 -0.59
N LEU A 227 13.36 5.76 -1.19
CA LEU A 227 13.73 5.71 -2.60
C LEU A 227 12.51 5.85 -3.51
N ALA A 228 11.36 5.29 -3.10
CA ALA A 228 10.11 5.46 -3.82
C ALA A 228 9.72 6.95 -3.88
N LEU A 229 9.78 7.64 -2.74
CA LEU A 229 9.53 9.09 -2.65
C LEU A 229 10.48 9.88 -3.55
N LEU A 230 11.77 9.55 -3.58
CA LEU A 230 12.73 10.21 -4.46
C LEU A 230 12.30 10.15 -5.93
N HIS A 231 11.87 8.98 -6.41
CA HIS A 231 11.43 8.80 -7.79
C HIS A 231 10.05 9.41 -8.06
N LEU A 232 9.17 9.50 -7.06
CA LEU A 232 7.97 10.32 -7.17
C LEU A 232 8.32 11.80 -7.39
N ARG A 233 9.25 12.35 -6.59
CA ARG A 233 9.71 13.74 -6.73
C ARG A 233 10.39 13.99 -8.09
N GLU A 234 11.10 13.01 -8.61
CA GLU A 234 11.66 13.05 -9.97
C GLU A 234 10.55 13.16 -11.01
N ALA A 235 9.54 12.27 -10.96
CA ALA A 235 8.39 12.28 -11.88
C ALA A 235 7.65 13.63 -11.85
N GLN A 236 7.39 14.15 -10.65
CA GLN A 236 6.76 15.46 -10.43
C GLN A 236 7.56 16.61 -11.01
N SER A 237 8.89 16.56 -10.87
CA SER A 237 9.77 17.59 -11.44
C SER A 237 9.71 17.56 -12.97
N LEU A 238 9.72 16.37 -13.58
CA LEU A 238 9.64 16.19 -15.02
C LEU A 238 8.33 16.72 -15.61
N VAL A 239 7.17 16.45 -14.98
CA VAL A 239 5.89 16.99 -15.48
C VAL A 239 5.79 18.50 -15.30
N LYS A 240 6.34 19.06 -14.20
CA LYS A 240 6.36 20.51 -13.99
C LYS A 240 7.23 21.27 -14.99
N MET A 241 8.32 20.66 -15.47
CA MET A 241 9.17 21.26 -16.50
C MET A 241 8.45 21.49 -17.84
N VAL A 242 7.34 20.79 -18.09
CA VAL A 242 6.55 20.89 -19.32
C VAL A 242 5.41 21.91 -19.20
N HIS A 243 5.11 22.39 -17.98
CA HIS A 243 4.01 23.33 -17.72
C HIS A 243 2.67 22.82 -18.25
N VAL A 244 2.29 21.59 -17.84
CA VAL A 244 1.05 20.91 -18.28
C VAL A 244 -0.22 21.70 -17.94
N ASP A 245 -0.14 22.59 -16.96
CA ASP A 245 -1.18 23.52 -16.52
C ASP A 245 -1.31 24.78 -17.40
N ASP A 246 -0.33 25.07 -18.26
CA ASP A 246 -0.31 26.23 -19.14
C ASP A 246 -0.82 25.87 -20.54
N ALA A 247 -1.95 26.47 -20.94
CA ALA A 247 -2.58 26.23 -22.23
C ALA A 247 -1.69 26.65 -23.42
N ASP A 248 -0.89 27.72 -23.27
CA ASP A 248 -0.02 28.20 -24.33
C ASP A 248 1.17 27.25 -24.52
N ALA A 249 1.78 26.79 -23.42
CA ALA A 249 2.83 25.77 -23.45
C ALA A 249 2.34 24.46 -24.08
N MET A 250 1.11 24.04 -23.73
CA MET A 250 0.51 22.82 -24.22
C MET A 250 0.03 22.91 -25.68
N SER A 251 -0.20 24.11 -26.22
CA SER A 251 -0.64 24.32 -27.61
C SER A 251 0.34 23.77 -28.66
N ALA A 252 1.62 23.62 -28.31
CA ALA A 252 2.65 23.05 -29.17
C ALA A 252 2.50 21.53 -29.39
N PHE A 253 1.72 20.85 -28.56
CA PHE A 253 1.51 19.40 -28.62
C PHE A 253 0.21 19.04 -29.35
N SER A 254 0.18 17.86 -29.96
CA SER A 254 -1.06 17.29 -30.50
C SER A 254 -2.07 16.99 -29.39
N ALA A 255 -3.37 16.88 -29.71
CA ALA A 255 -4.38 16.56 -28.70
C ALA A 255 -4.11 15.24 -27.96
N SER A 256 -3.62 14.22 -28.67
CA SER A 256 -3.24 12.93 -28.06
C SER A 256 -2.04 13.08 -27.12
N ASP A 257 -1.02 13.87 -27.52
CA ASP A 257 0.14 14.12 -26.67
C ASP A 257 -0.21 14.94 -25.43
N ARG A 258 -1.10 15.93 -25.56
CA ARG A 258 -1.61 16.70 -24.41
C ARG A 258 -2.37 15.81 -23.44
N ALA A 259 -3.28 14.98 -23.95
CA ALA A 259 -4.02 14.01 -23.13
C ALA A 259 -3.06 13.06 -22.39
N LYS A 260 -2.00 12.58 -23.04
CA LYS A 260 -0.97 11.72 -22.44
C LYS A 260 -0.19 12.42 -21.33
N TRP A 261 0.22 13.67 -21.54
CA TRP A 261 0.86 14.50 -20.50
C TRP A 261 -0.04 14.77 -19.31
N GLN A 262 -1.32 15.08 -19.55
CA GLN A 262 -2.31 15.28 -18.50
C GLN A 262 -2.51 14.00 -17.69
N ARG A 263 -2.59 12.82 -18.33
CA ARG A 263 -2.65 11.54 -17.62
C ARG A 263 -1.40 11.30 -16.77
N ALA A 264 -0.21 11.57 -17.30
CA ALA A 264 1.05 11.45 -16.54
C ALA A 264 1.12 12.41 -15.34
N TYR A 265 0.58 13.63 -15.48
CA TYR A 265 0.46 14.59 -14.38
C TYR A 265 -0.48 14.07 -13.30
N TRP A 266 -1.66 13.57 -13.69
CA TRP A 266 -2.64 13.01 -12.77
C TRP A 266 -2.15 11.76 -12.06
N GLU A 267 -1.36 10.91 -12.72
CA GLU A 267 -0.65 9.79 -12.09
C GLU A 267 0.24 10.30 -10.93
N CYS A 268 1.09 11.29 -11.20
CA CYS A 268 1.95 11.91 -10.18
C CYS A 268 1.13 12.53 -9.04
N PHE A 269 0.01 13.16 -9.37
CA PHE A 269 -0.91 13.77 -8.39
C PHE A 269 -1.51 12.72 -7.46
N ILE A 270 -2.04 11.62 -8.00
CA ILE A 270 -2.67 10.54 -7.23
C ILE A 270 -1.66 9.91 -6.26
N HIS A 271 -0.46 9.58 -6.76
CA HIS A 271 0.60 8.99 -5.94
C HIS A 271 1.06 9.97 -4.84
N GLU A 272 1.18 11.26 -5.16
CA GLU A 272 1.49 12.29 -4.17
C GLU A 272 0.44 12.37 -3.06
N ARG A 273 -0.84 12.38 -3.43
CA ARG A 273 -1.93 12.51 -2.48
C ARG A 273 -2.04 11.30 -1.57
N PHE A 274 -1.77 10.11 -2.08
CA PHE A 274 -1.63 8.92 -1.25
C PHE A 274 -0.46 9.08 -0.25
N SER A 275 0.75 9.37 -0.74
CA SER A 275 1.94 9.55 0.12
C SER A 275 1.80 10.68 1.14
N ALA A 276 1.09 11.77 0.80
CA ALA A 276 0.88 12.87 1.73
C ALA A 276 0.11 12.44 2.99
N LEU A 277 -0.86 11.53 2.85
CA LEU A 277 -1.64 11.02 3.96
C LEU A 277 -0.94 9.87 4.69
N THR A 278 -0.21 9.00 3.97
CA THR A 278 0.44 7.82 4.58
C THR A 278 1.79 8.14 5.20
N ASP A 279 2.58 8.96 4.53
CA ASP A 279 3.98 9.25 4.88
C ASP A 279 4.18 10.67 5.44
N TRP A 280 3.09 11.42 5.64
CA TRP A 280 3.10 12.78 6.21
C TRP A 280 3.89 13.79 5.37
N GLU A 281 3.94 13.56 4.06
CA GLU A 281 4.66 14.37 3.10
C GLU A 281 3.86 15.63 2.67
N PRO A 282 4.52 16.76 2.38
CA PRO A 282 3.87 17.89 1.74
C PRO A 282 3.50 17.57 0.29
N VAL A 283 2.48 18.26 -0.19
CA VAL A 283 2.05 18.24 -1.59
C VAL A 283 2.75 19.34 -2.39
N LEU A 284 3.11 19.05 -3.63
CA LEU A 284 3.76 19.98 -4.55
C LEU A 284 2.91 20.29 -5.79
N LEU A 285 2.07 19.36 -6.23
CA LEU A 285 1.26 19.54 -7.43
C LEU A 285 -0.07 20.22 -7.11
N ASP A 286 -0.47 21.16 -7.95
CA ASP A 286 -1.82 21.72 -7.97
C ASP A 286 -2.72 20.89 -8.89
N PRO A 287 -4.04 20.85 -8.65
CA PRO A 287 -4.94 20.17 -9.57
C PRO A 287 -4.94 20.87 -10.94
N LEU A 288 -4.98 20.10 -12.03
CA LEU A 288 -5.23 20.68 -13.36
C LEU A 288 -6.70 21.18 -13.44
N PRO A 289 -7.02 22.11 -14.35
CA PRO A 289 -8.36 22.70 -14.47
C PRO A 289 -9.49 21.69 -14.75
N GLY A 290 -9.16 20.51 -15.26
CA GLY A 290 -10.13 19.48 -15.58
C GLY A 290 -9.49 18.09 -15.78
N PRO A 291 -10.32 17.07 -16.06
CA PRO A 291 -9.83 15.75 -16.41
C PRO A 291 -8.99 15.79 -17.70
N PRO A 292 -8.20 14.74 -17.99
CA PRO A 292 -7.49 14.64 -19.26
C PRO A 292 -8.41 14.82 -20.47
N GLU A 293 -7.89 15.45 -21.52
CA GLU A 293 -8.52 15.53 -22.82
C GLU A 293 -8.89 14.13 -23.34
N HIS A 294 -9.96 14.05 -24.13
CA HIS A 294 -10.41 12.78 -24.69
C HIS A 294 -9.36 12.22 -25.66
N ASP A 295 -9.10 10.93 -25.51
CA ASP A 295 -8.15 10.20 -26.34
C ASP A 295 -8.89 9.09 -27.09
N ALA A 296 -9.00 9.25 -28.41
CA ALA A 296 -9.72 8.31 -29.27
C ALA A 296 -9.10 6.90 -29.29
N HIS A 297 -7.84 6.75 -28.85
CA HIS A 297 -7.16 5.46 -28.78
C HIS A 297 -7.36 4.74 -27.44
N MET A 298 -8.06 5.36 -26.49
CA MET A 298 -8.35 4.80 -25.17
C MET A 298 -9.80 4.31 -25.08
N SER A 299 -10.00 3.16 -24.43
CA SER A 299 -11.34 2.66 -24.14
C SER A 299 -12.12 3.66 -23.29
N ALA A 300 -13.39 3.91 -23.64
CA ALA A 300 -14.28 4.79 -22.89
C ALA A 300 -14.40 4.37 -21.41
N THR A 301 -14.44 3.06 -21.14
CA THR A 301 -14.52 2.54 -19.78
C THR A 301 -13.25 2.83 -18.97
N ILE A 302 -12.07 2.69 -19.59
CA ILE A 302 -10.79 3.04 -18.93
C ILE A 302 -10.77 4.54 -18.64
N GLN A 303 -11.17 5.37 -19.60
CA GLN A 303 -11.24 6.82 -19.42
C GLN A 303 -12.20 7.21 -18.29
N GLN A 304 -13.36 6.58 -18.22
CA GLN A 304 -14.35 6.82 -17.17
C GLN A 304 -13.80 6.45 -15.79
N GLY A 305 -13.22 5.26 -15.64
CA GLY A 305 -12.61 4.84 -14.38
C GLY A 305 -11.46 5.75 -13.95
N TRP A 306 -10.63 6.18 -14.90
CA TRP A 306 -9.55 7.13 -14.67
C TRP A 306 -10.05 8.50 -14.18
N ASN A 307 -11.11 9.02 -14.78
CA ASN A 307 -11.73 10.27 -14.32
C ASN A 307 -12.32 10.14 -12.91
N CYS A 308 -12.98 9.02 -12.60
CA CYS A 308 -13.53 8.76 -11.27
C CYS A 308 -12.44 8.71 -10.18
N ILE A 309 -11.31 8.07 -10.45
CA ILE A 309 -10.22 8.00 -9.46
C ILE A 309 -9.54 9.37 -9.27
N ILE A 310 -9.35 10.16 -10.35
CA ILE A 310 -8.88 11.55 -10.24
C ILE A 310 -9.82 12.36 -9.35
N GLN A 311 -11.13 12.30 -9.61
CA GLN A 311 -12.14 13.01 -8.83
C GLN A 311 -12.17 12.57 -7.37
N THR A 312 -11.88 11.30 -7.09
CA THR A 312 -11.76 10.79 -5.72
C THR A 312 -10.55 11.40 -5.01
N PHE A 313 -9.39 11.44 -5.66
CA PHE A 313 -8.16 12.03 -5.09
C PHE A 313 -8.17 13.57 -5.05
N LEU A 314 -8.99 14.24 -5.86
CA LEU A 314 -9.23 15.69 -5.79
C LEU A 314 -9.85 16.13 -4.47
N LEU A 315 -10.50 15.23 -3.74
CA LEU A 315 -11.04 15.51 -2.40
C LEU A 315 -9.93 15.82 -1.38
N ILE A 316 -8.71 15.33 -1.66
CA ILE A 316 -7.49 15.56 -0.88
C ILE A 316 -6.81 16.84 -1.39
N ASP A 317 -7.40 17.99 -1.06
CA ASP A 317 -6.83 19.29 -1.39
C ASP A 317 -5.68 19.68 -0.43
N ARG A 318 -4.99 20.79 -0.73
CA ARG A 318 -3.88 21.28 0.10
C ARG A 318 -4.32 21.52 1.55
N GLN A 319 -5.51 22.08 1.74
CA GLN A 319 -6.04 22.37 3.06
C GLN A 319 -6.31 21.09 3.86
N PHE A 320 -6.83 20.04 3.22
CA PHE A 320 -6.98 18.71 3.82
C PHE A 320 -5.63 18.19 4.32
N VAL A 321 -4.58 18.25 3.49
CA VAL A 321 -3.24 17.78 3.85
C VAL A 321 -2.62 18.64 4.96
N ASP A 322 -2.80 19.95 4.91
CA ASP A 322 -2.30 20.87 5.93
C ASP A 322 -2.94 20.60 7.30
N PHE A 323 -4.25 20.34 7.33
CA PHE A 323 -4.94 19.93 8.55
C PHE A 323 -4.55 18.52 9.01
N TRP A 324 -4.34 17.59 8.08
CA TRP A 324 -3.89 16.23 8.39
C TRP A 324 -2.54 16.24 9.13
N ARG A 325 -1.59 17.01 8.59
CA ARG A 325 -0.20 17.12 9.08
C ARG A 325 -0.03 18.11 10.23
N GLY A 326 -0.93 19.07 10.34
CA GLY A 326 -0.86 20.19 11.27
C GLY A 326 -1.53 19.94 12.61
N ASP A 327 -1.74 21.03 13.33
CA ASP A 327 -2.46 21.06 14.60
C ASP A 327 -3.97 20.90 14.35
N ARG A 328 -4.49 19.71 14.63
CA ARG A 328 -5.87 19.31 14.36
C ARG A 328 -6.90 20.11 15.20
N SER A 329 -6.50 20.69 16.33
CA SER A 329 -7.39 21.56 17.13
C SER A 329 -7.86 22.81 16.39
N ARG A 330 -7.20 23.17 15.28
CA ARG A 330 -7.52 24.34 14.44
C ARG A 330 -8.51 24.05 13.33
N ILE A 331 -8.96 22.80 13.17
CA ILE A 331 -9.87 22.42 12.09
C ILE A 331 -11.24 23.05 12.33
N PRO A 332 -11.75 23.91 11.42
CA PRO A 332 -13.09 24.47 11.56
C PRO A 332 -14.15 23.38 11.40
N SER A 333 -15.14 23.34 12.31
CA SER A 333 -16.27 22.39 12.23
C SER A 333 -17.06 22.53 10.92
N ALA A 334 -17.23 23.77 10.43
CA ALA A 334 -17.89 24.04 9.15
C ALA A 334 -17.16 23.40 7.96
N TRP A 335 -15.81 23.44 7.96
CA TRP A 335 -15.01 22.78 6.93
C TRP A 335 -15.15 21.25 7.02
N LEU A 336 -15.08 20.71 8.24
CA LEU A 336 -15.21 19.28 8.49
C LEU A 336 -16.56 18.74 8.00
N ASN A 337 -17.66 19.41 8.35
CA ASN A 337 -19.00 19.02 7.92
C ASN A 337 -19.20 19.18 6.41
N ALA A 338 -18.63 20.21 5.79
CA ALA A 338 -18.65 20.35 4.34
C ALA A 338 -17.90 19.22 3.63
N LYS A 339 -16.71 18.86 4.13
CA LYS A 339 -15.93 17.71 3.62
C LYS A 339 -16.62 16.37 3.87
N HIS A 340 -17.27 16.20 5.01
CA HIS A 340 -18.07 15.02 5.29
C HIS A 340 -19.18 14.85 4.26
N ARG A 341 -19.99 15.90 4.00
CA ARG A 341 -21.04 15.86 2.98
C ARG A 341 -20.49 15.53 1.58
N GLN A 342 -19.34 16.08 1.21
CA GLN A 342 -18.70 15.79 -0.07
C GLN A 342 -18.29 14.30 -0.21
N LEU A 343 -17.83 13.69 0.90
CA LEU A 343 -17.41 12.29 0.96
C LEU A 343 -18.57 11.31 1.15
N ASP A 344 -19.66 11.72 1.81
CA ASP A 344 -20.87 10.93 2.03
C ASP A 344 -21.90 11.06 0.89
N ASP A 345 -21.65 11.90 -0.12
CA ASP A 345 -22.52 11.99 -1.28
C ASP A 345 -22.66 10.60 -1.96
N GLU A 346 -23.79 9.94 -1.71
CA GLU A 346 -24.13 8.62 -2.24
C GLU A 346 -24.42 8.65 -3.75
N ARG A 347 -24.70 9.83 -4.29
CA ARG A 347 -24.91 10.02 -5.74
C ARG A 347 -23.57 9.98 -6.49
N TRP A 348 -22.45 10.09 -5.77
CA TRP A 348 -21.11 10.13 -6.34
C TRP A 348 -20.22 8.93 -5.93
N PRO A 349 -19.69 8.18 -6.90
CA PRO A 349 -20.10 8.12 -8.31
C PRO A 349 -21.47 7.46 -8.44
N ARG A 350 -22.22 7.74 -9.52
CA ARG A 350 -23.53 7.10 -9.71
C ARG A 350 -23.33 5.59 -9.78
N ARG A 351 -24.12 4.82 -9.01
CA ARG A 351 -24.00 3.35 -8.97
C ARG A 351 -24.05 2.71 -10.36
N ALA A 352 -24.89 3.25 -11.25
CA ALA A 352 -24.97 2.79 -12.64
C ALA A 352 -23.67 2.99 -13.41
N ASP A 353 -22.98 4.12 -13.20
CA ASP A 353 -21.71 4.44 -13.87
C ASP A 353 -20.58 3.53 -13.34
N LEU A 354 -20.56 3.27 -12.03
CA LEU A 354 -19.59 2.35 -11.41
C LEU A 354 -19.79 0.89 -11.86
N ALA A 355 -21.03 0.44 -12.01
CA ALA A 355 -21.35 -0.93 -12.40
C ALA A 355 -20.82 -1.29 -13.80
N LEU A 356 -20.58 -0.29 -14.66
CA LEU A 356 -20.00 -0.45 -15.99
C LEU A 356 -18.47 -0.58 -15.98
N LEU A 357 -17.81 -0.24 -14.87
CA LEU A 357 -16.35 -0.32 -14.76
C LEU A 357 -15.89 -1.75 -14.46
N PRO A 358 -14.67 -2.14 -14.89
CA PRO A 358 -14.02 -3.36 -14.43
C PRO A 358 -13.97 -3.44 -12.91
N ALA A 359 -14.13 -4.65 -12.37
CA ALA A 359 -14.12 -4.91 -10.93
C ALA A 359 -12.89 -4.32 -10.21
N MET A 360 -11.72 -4.30 -10.88
CA MET A 360 -10.52 -3.67 -10.31
C MET A 360 -10.66 -2.16 -10.13
N GLN A 361 -11.23 -1.44 -11.09
CA GLN A 361 -11.42 0.01 -10.97
C GLN A 361 -12.51 0.33 -9.93
N GLN A 362 -13.58 -0.47 -9.88
CA GLN A 362 -14.58 -0.38 -8.82
C GLN A 362 -13.93 -0.54 -7.44
N ALA A 363 -13.06 -1.55 -7.28
CA ALA A 363 -12.35 -1.81 -6.03
C ALA A 363 -11.56 -0.59 -5.56
N ASP A 364 -10.72 -0.01 -6.43
CA ASP A 364 -9.88 1.12 -6.05
C ASP A 364 -10.70 2.35 -5.70
N ILE A 365 -11.72 2.68 -6.48
CA ILE A 365 -12.58 3.84 -6.22
C ILE A 365 -13.32 3.69 -4.89
N LEU A 366 -14.01 2.55 -4.69
CA LEU A 366 -14.84 2.32 -3.51
C LEU A 366 -14.00 2.25 -2.24
N ILE A 367 -12.92 1.46 -2.23
CA ILE A 367 -12.05 1.32 -1.06
C ILE A 367 -11.35 2.66 -0.77
N THR A 368 -10.92 3.40 -1.79
CA THR A 368 -10.32 4.73 -1.59
C THR A 368 -11.31 5.70 -0.96
N ARG A 369 -12.57 5.74 -1.42
CA ARG A 369 -13.60 6.61 -0.84
C ARG A 369 -13.87 6.27 0.63
N GLN A 370 -13.99 4.98 0.96
CA GLN A 370 -14.14 4.49 2.34
C GLN A 370 -12.91 4.83 3.21
N TRP A 371 -11.72 4.78 2.63
CA TRP A 371 -10.49 5.20 3.30
C TRP A 371 -10.48 6.71 3.57
N LEU A 372 -10.88 7.56 2.62
CA LEU A 372 -10.94 9.01 2.82
C LEU A 372 -11.94 9.41 3.92
N ARG A 373 -13.10 8.74 3.96
CA ARG A 373 -14.07 8.90 5.06
C ARG A 373 -13.46 8.53 6.41
N THR A 374 -12.68 7.45 6.46
CA THR A 374 -11.92 7.04 7.65
C THR A 374 -10.89 8.11 8.06
N MET A 375 -10.13 8.65 7.11
CA MET A 375 -9.13 9.70 7.39
C MET A 375 -9.78 10.97 7.94
N LEU A 376 -10.90 11.41 7.35
CA LEU A 376 -11.66 12.55 7.86
C LEU A 376 -12.17 12.32 9.29
N TRP A 377 -12.69 11.11 9.57
CA TRP A 377 -13.10 10.73 10.91
C TRP A 377 -11.95 10.73 11.91
N GLN A 378 -10.77 10.23 11.52
CA GLN A 378 -9.57 10.27 12.37
C GLN A 378 -9.13 11.71 12.69
N MET A 379 -9.34 12.67 11.77
CA MET A 379 -9.11 14.09 12.05
C MET A 379 -10.12 14.65 13.06
N ALA A 380 -11.40 14.32 12.86
CA ALA A 380 -12.48 14.79 13.72
C ALA A 380 -12.37 14.27 15.16
N ILE A 381 -12.08 12.98 15.36
CA ILE A 381 -11.94 12.40 16.70
C ILE A 381 -10.77 13.05 17.47
N SER A 382 -9.65 13.29 16.80
CA SER A 382 -8.49 13.96 17.42
C SER A 382 -8.74 15.42 17.77
N SER A 383 -9.79 16.03 17.20
CA SER A 383 -10.20 17.41 17.47
C SER A 383 -11.39 17.48 18.43
N MET A 384 -11.89 16.34 18.92
CA MET A 384 -13.11 16.21 19.73
C MET A 384 -14.36 16.84 19.07
N LEU A 385 -14.45 16.77 17.74
CA LEU A 385 -15.53 17.38 16.95
C LEU A 385 -16.66 16.40 16.57
N LEU A 386 -16.71 15.22 17.19
CA LEU A 386 -17.67 14.17 16.86
C LEU A 386 -18.91 14.22 17.75
N THR A 387 -20.06 13.89 17.17
CA THR A 387 -21.33 13.73 17.90
C THR A 387 -21.51 12.28 18.35
N ILE A 388 -22.17 12.07 19.49
CA ILE A 388 -22.70 10.76 19.88
C ILE A 388 -24.10 10.67 19.27
N ASP A 389 -24.37 9.62 18.50
CA ASP A 389 -25.74 9.33 18.07
C ASP A 389 -26.55 8.94 19.31
N VAL A 390 -27.37 9.85 19.81
CA VAL A 390 -28.33 9.55 20.87
C VAL A 390 -29.57 8.97 20.18
N PRO A 391 -29.98 7.72 20.46
CA PRO A 391 -31.22 7.19 19.91
C PRO A 391 -32.37 8.12 20.31
N ALA A 392 -33.15 8.57 19.32
CA ALA A 392 -34.28 9.45 19.55
C ALA A 392 -35.19 8.84 20.62
N PRO A 393 -35.67 9.61 21.61
CA PRO A 393 -36.62 9.09 22.58
C PRO A 393 -37.85 8.61 21.81
N THR A 394 -38.20 7.33 21.99
CA THR A 394 -39.42 6.73 21.46
C THR A 394 -40.60 7.54 21.99
N THR A 395 -41.12 8.45 21.17
CA THR A 395 -42.39 9.11 21.43
C THR A 395 -43.48 8.07 21.22
N GLU A 396 -43.86 7.38 22.30
CA GLU A 396 -45.17 6.74 22.34
C GLU A 396 -46.23 7.81 22.04
N PRO A 397 -47.16 7.57 21.10
CA PRO A 397 -48.21 8.53 20.81
C PRO A 397 -49.08 8.69 22.07
N PRO A 398 -49.32 9.92 22.56
CA PRO A 398 -50.22 10.11 23.68
C PRO A 398 -51.62 9.65 23.29
N SER A 399 -52.26 8.87 24.16
CA SER A 399 -53.62 8.40 23.97
C SER A 399 -54.58 9.58 23.79
N SER A 400 -55.22 9.63 22.63
CA SER A 400 -56.17 10.68 22.27
C SER A 400 -57.48 10.49 23.03
N ALA A 401 -57.68 11.25 24.11
CA ALA A 401 -59.00 11.53 24.66
C ALA A 401 -59.08 13.00 25.11
N GLY A 402 -59.33 13.89 24.16
CA GLY A 402 -59.63 15.31 24.39
C GLY A 402 -60.41 15.90 23.20
N PRO A 403 -61.36 16.83 23.43
CA PRO A 403 -62.30 17.29 22.40
C PRO A 403 -61.64 18.24 21.40
N PRO A 404 -62.21 18.42 20.18
CA PRO A 404 -61.55 19.15 19.11
C PRO A 404 -61.50 20.66 19.41
N PRO A 405 -60.43 21.37 19.03
CA PRO A 405 -60.37 22.82 19.20
C PRO A 405 -61.21 23.53 18.13
N THR A 406 -61.74 24.69 18.51
CA THR A 406 -62.58 25.56 17.68
C THR A 406 -61.77 26.31 16.62
N ALA A 407 -62.44 26.68 15.53
CA ALA A 407 -61.92 27.25 14.29
C ALA A 407 -61.19 28.62 14.38
N ALA A 408 -60.78 29.07 15.56
CA ALA A 408 -60.10 30.35 15.76
C ALA A 408 -58.56 30.24 15.86
N ALA A 409 -58.00 29.02 15.95
CA ALA A 409 -56.54 28.80 16.06
C ALA A 409 -55.83 28.53 14.70
N ALA A 410 -56.58 28.40 13.60
CA ALA A 410 -56.04 28.04 12.29
C ALA A 410 -55.40 29.21 11.50
N ALA A 411 -55.48 30.45 12.01
CA ALA A 411 -55.07 31.65 11.25
C ALA A 411 -53.71 32.25 11.65
N ALA A 412 -52.97 31.64 12.59
CA ALA A 412 -51.68 32.18 13.07
C ALA A 412 -50.44 31.35 12.66
N ALA A 413 -50.62 30.27 11.90
CA ALA A 413 -49.54 29.34 11.51
C ALA A 413 -49.10 29.47 10.03
N ALA A 414 -49.57 30.46 9.29
CA ALA A 414 -49.34 30.60 7.84
C ALA A 414 -48.30 31.69 7.48
N ALA A 415 -47.16 31.71 8.17
CA ALA A 415 -46.07 32.63 7.85
C ALA A 415 -44.69 32.11 8.27
N ILE A 416 -44.32 30.89 7.85
CA ILE A 416 -42.92 30.43 7.74
C ILE A 416 -42.87 29.43 6.56
N ASP A 417 -42.77 29.95 5.34
CA ASP A 417 -42.29 29.30 4.10
C ASP A 417 -40.87 29.84 3.89
N ASP A 418 -39.82 29.16 3.43
CA ASP A 418 -39.63 27.84 2.81
C ASP A 418 -38.22 27.38 3.22
N ASP A 419 -38.08 26.24 3.89
CA ASP A 419 -36.85 25.44 3.83
C ASP A 419 -37.31 24.03 3.48
N GLU A 420 -37.03 23.64 2.24
CA GLU A 420 -37.37 22.33 1.68
C GLU A 420 -36.86 21.19 2.58
N GLU A 421 -37.75 20.23 2.82
CA GLU A 421 -37.48 18.98 3.51
C GLU A 421 -36.41 18.17 2.78
N ASP A 422 -35.15 18.25 3.23
CA ASP A 422 -34.08 17.31 2.88
C ASP A 422 -34.17 16.10 3.82
N GLU A 423 -34.92 15.08 3.40
CA GLU A 423 -34.93 13.77 4.06
C GLU A 423 -33.55 13.11 3.95
N GLY A 424 -32.84 13.00 5.08
CA GLY A 424 -32.09 11.77 5.38
C GLY A 424 -30.56 11.79 5.52
N GLY A 425 -29.90 12.92 5.78
CA GLY A 425 -28.46 12.94 6.07
C GLY A 425 -28.11 13.63 7.38
N SER A 426 -27.52 12.90 8.36
CA SER A 426 -26.93 13.54 9.55
C SER A 426 -25.88 14.56 9.12
N THR A 427 -26.08 15.83 9.47
CA THR A 427 -25.18 16.94 9.11
C THR A 427 -23.85 16.92 9.87
N HIS A 428 -23.71 16.03 10.87
CA HIS A 428 -22.57 15.94 11.77
C HIS A 428 -21.93 14.54 11.74
N LEU A 429 -20.60 14.54 11.82
CA LEU A 429 -19.79 13.32 11.84
C LEU A 429 -19.90 12.62 13.20
N SER A 430 -20.33 11.36 13.20
CA SER A 430 -20.61 10.58 14.42
C SER A 430 -19.39 9.78 14.91
N LEU A 431 -19.30 9.56 16.22
CA LEU A 431 -18.34 8.66 16.87
C LEU A 431 -18.46 7.20 16.41
N THR A 432 -19.67 6.74 16.06
CA THR A 432 -19.94 5.36 15.62
C THR A 432 -19.80 5.20 14.11
N MET A 433 -19.43 6.27 13.39
CA MET A 433 -19.35 6.29 11.94
C MET A 433 -18.46 5.16 11.34
N PRO A 434 -17.29 4.81 11.91
CA PRO A 434 -16.54 3.66 11.45
C PRO A 434 -17.30 2.33 11.49
N LEU A 435 -18.26 2.15 12.40
CA LEU A 435 -19.10 0.95 12.44
C LEU A 435 -20.05 0.88 11.25
N ARG A 436 -20.58 2.02 10.79
CA ARG A 436 -21.34 2.07 9.53
C ARG A 436 -20.43 1.77 8.33
N LEU A 437 -19.20 2.30 8.34
CA LEU A 437 -18.20 2.01 7.31
C LEU A 437 -17.87 0.51 7.22
N SER A 438 -17.94 -0.27 8.31
CA SER A 438 -17.67 -1.72 8.22
C SER A 438 -18.70 -2.45 7.37
N SER A 439 -19.98 -2.15 7.56
CA SER A 439 -21.07 -2.76 6.82
C SER A 439 -21.07 -2.31 5.36
N GLU A 440 -20.87 -1.01 5.13
CA GLU A 440 -20.75 -0.47 3.76
C GLU A 440 -19.54 -1.06 3.02
N LEU A 441 -18.36 -1.10 3.66
CA LEU A 441 -17.16 -1.68 3.05
C LEU A 441 -17.39 -3.15 2.71
N ARG A 442 -18.02 -3.92 3.61
CA ARG A 442 -18.39 -5.31 3.34
C ARG A 442 -19.30 -5.41 2.11
N LEU A 443 -20.36 -4.62 2.03
CA LEU A 443 -21.26 -4.60 0.87
C LEU A 443 -20.51 -4.26 -0.42
N CYS A 444 -19.58 -3.30 -0.37
CA CYS A 444 -18.78 -2.91 -1.53
C CYS A 444 -17.84 -4.02 -2.00
N ILE A 445 -17.21 -4.78 -1.09
CA ILE A 445 -16.15 -5.73 -1.45
C ILE A 445 -16.59 -7.19 -1.53
N THR A 446 -17.79 -7.55 -1.06
CA THR A 446 -18.29 -8.95 -1.09
C THR A 446 -18.41 -9.50 -2.52
N HIS A 447 -18.69 -8.63 -3.50
CA HIS A 447 -18.79 -9.03 -4.92
C HIS A 447 -17.46 -8.93 -5.68
N LEU A 448 -16.38 -8.49 -5.03
CA LEU A 448 -15.07 -8.29 -5.66
C LEU A 448 -14.17 -9.48 -5.38
N SER A 449 -13.49 -9.97 -6.42
CA SER A 449 -12.48 -11.01 -6.23
C SER A 449 -11.25 -10.45 -5.51
N PRO A 450 -10.55 -11.25 -4.68
CA PRO A 450 -9.28 -10.83 -4.09
C PRO A 450 -8.26 -10.39 -5.15
N GLN A 451 -8.26 -11.00 -6.34
CA GLN A 451 -7.39 -10.59 -7.44
C GLN A 451 -7.70 -9.15 -7.91
N ALA A 452 -8.98 -8.81 -8.11
CA ALA A 452 -9.39 -7.47 -8.54
C ALA A 452 -8.96 -6.37 -7.56
N VAL A 453 -8.91 -6.68 -6.26
CA VAL A 453 -8.38 -5.76 -5.24
C VAL A 453 -6.85 -5.79 -5.21
N GLY A 454 -6.25 -6.98 -5.24
CA GLY A 454 -4.81 -7.16 -5.03
C GLY A 454 -3.93 -6.54 -6.10
N ILE A 455 -4.45 -6.38 -7.33
CA ILE A 455 -3.73 -5.81 -8.48
C ILE A 455 -3.21 -4.40 -8.19
N HIS A 456 -3.87 -3.63 -7.31
CA HIS A 456 -3.46 -2.29 -6.90
C HIS A 456 -2.25 -2.26 -5.94
N GLY A 457 -1.68 -3.41 -5.62
CA GLY A 457 -0.45 -3.51 -4.83
C GLY A 457 -0.62 -3.22 -3.34
N SER A 458 0.44 -2.72 -2.69
CA SER A 458 0.44 -2.51 -1.23
C SER A 458 -0.40 -1.31 -0.79
N GLY A 459 -0.66 -0.35 -1.68
CA GLY A 459 -1.41 0.87 -1.35
C GLY A 459 -2.84 0.57 -0.93
N ILE A 460 -3.57 -0.24 -1.69
CA ILE A 460 -4.95 -0.62 -1.36
C ILE A 460 -5.03 -1.45 -0.07
N LEU A 461 -4.03 -2.30 0.20
CA LEU A 461 -3.97 -3.09 1.43
C LEU A 461 -3.70 -2.21 2.64
N HIS A 462 -2.94 -1.11 2.47
CA HIS A 462 -2.76 -0.11 3.50
C HIS A 462 -4.08 0.64 3.78
N LYS A 463 -4.82 1.04 2.74
CA LYS A 463 -6.16 1.65 2.88
C LYS A 463 -7.11 0.74 3.66
N LEU A 464 -7.20 -0.55 3.29
CA LEU A 464 -8.02 -1.55 3.99
C LEU A 464 -7.59 -1.78 5.44
N PHE A 465 -6.28 -1.80 5.69
CA PHE A 465 -5.75 -1.87 7.05
C PHE A 465 -6.21 -0.68 7.88
N GLU A 466 -6.08 0.56 7.39
CA GLU A 466 -6.48 1.77 8.11
C GLU A 466 -7.98 1.81 8.44
N ILE A 467 -8.82 1.41 7.49
CA ILE A 467 -10.28 1.29 7.70
C ILE A 467 -10.55 0.26 8.80
N THR A 468 -10.01 -0.96 8.65
CA THR A 468 -10.18 -2.04 9.63
C THR A 468 -9.66 -1.63 11.00
N ASN A 469 -8.47 -1.04 11.07
CA ASN A 469 -7.83 -0.60 12.29
C ASN A 469 -8.67 0.41 13.06
N SER A 470 -9.32 1.35 12.35
CA SER A 470 -10.21 2.37 12.92
C SER A 470 -11.52 1.78 13.42
N ILE A 471 -12.11 0.82 12.69
CA ILE A 471 -13.29 0.06 13.14
C ILE A 471 -13.00 -0.63 14.47
N LEU A 472 -11.85 -1.31 14.57
CA LEU A 472 -11.46 -2.01 15.80
C LEU A 472 -11.22 -1.03 16.96
N ASP A 473 -10.66 0.16 16.72
CA ASP A 473 -10.51 1.18 17.76
C ASP A 473 -11.86 1.62 18.32
N VAL A 474 -12.87 1.79 17.45
CA VAL A 474 -14.22 2.13 17.91
C VAL A 474 -14.82 1.00 18.75
N VAL A 475 -14.73 -0.26 18.30
CA VAL A 475 -15.28 -1.40 19.05
C VAL A 475 -14.60 -1.60 20.41
N ILE A 476 -13.29 -1.36 20.50
CA ILE A 476 -12.53 -1.48 21.75
C ILE A 476 -12.88 -0.34 22.73
N ASN A 477 -13.08 0.88 22.24
CA ASN A 477 -13.18 2.07 23.09
C ASN A 477 -14.63 2.57 23.30
N LEU A 478 -15.62 2.09 22.53
CA LEU A 478 -17.04 2.44 22.68
C LEU A 478 -17.93 1.20 22.88
N PRO A 479 -17.84 0.51 24.04
CA PRO A 479 -18.55 -0.75 24.32
C PRO A 479 -20.04 -0.59 24.66
N GLN A 480 -20.60 0.63 24.67
CA GLN A 480 -21.97 0.94 25.16
C GLN A 480 -23.09 0.61 24.15
N ALA A 481 -22.81 -0.18 23.12
CA ALA A 481 -23.82 -0.48 22.12
C ALA A 481 -24.70 -1.68 22.51
N PRO A 482 -25.96 -1.71 22.06
CA PRO A 482 -26.82 -2.87 22.18
C PRO A 482 -26.13 -4.15 21.69
N THR A 483 -26.46 -5.29 22.31
CA THR A 483 -25.86 -6.60 22.00
C THR A 483 -26.02 -6.98 20.51
N GLU A 484 -27.13 -6.61 19.89
CA GLU A 484 -27.45 -6.88 18.48
C GLU A 484 -26.58 -6.08 17.51
N ASP A 485 -26.41 -4.77 17.74
CA ASP A 485 -25.45 -3.97 16.99
C ASP A 485 -24.02 -4.50 17.16
N THR A 486 -23.69 -4.98 18.35
CA THR A 486 -22.37 -5.56 18.66
C THR A 486 -22.13 -6.85 17.88
N LEU A 487 -23.14 -7.72 17.74
CA LEU A 487 -23.07 -8.95 16.93
C LEU A 487 -22.89 -8.67 15.43
N GLN A 488 -23.67 -7.75 14.86
CA GLN A 488 -23.53 -7.38 13.45
C GLN A 488 -22.11 -6.87 13.12
N ARG A 489 -21.49 -6.14 14.07
CA ARG A 489 -20.11 -5.64 13.93
C ARG A 489 -19.08 -6.77 13.99
N VAL A 490 -19.32 -7.82 14.77
CA VAL A 490 -18.40 -8.97 14.85
C VAL A 490 -18.31 -9.69 13.51
N ASP A 491 -19.44 -9.90 12.84
CA ASP A 491 -19.46 -10.53 11.51
C ASP A 491 -18.71 -9.71 10.46
N ASP A 492 -18.91 -8.39 10.45
CA ASP A 492 -18.17 -7.49 9.56
C ASP A 492 -16.67 -7.52 9.84
N ILE A 493 -16.28 -7.51 11.11
CA ILE A 493 -14.87 -7.61 11.51
C ILE A 493 -14.26 -8.96 11.11
N LEU A 494 -14.98 -10.06 11.31
CA LEU A 494 -14.55 -11.40 10.90
C LEU A 494 -14.36 -11.47 9.38
N PHE A 495 -15.30 -10.90 8.62
CA PHE A 495 -15.19 -10.78 7.17
C PHE A 495 -13.96 -9.97 6.77
N LEU A 496 -13.78 -8.76 7.32
CA LEU A 496 -12.63 -7.90 7.00
C LEU A 496 -11.30 -8.56 7.37
N LYS A 497 -11.23 -9.27 8.51
CA LYS A 497 -10.07 -10.08 8.89
C LYS A 497 -9.78 -11.14 7.83
N LYS A 498 -10.78 -11.95 7.47
CA LYS A 498 -10.65 -13.03 6.47
C LYS A 498 -10.19 -12.48 5.13
N PHE A 499 -10.84 -11.43 4.67
CA PHE A 499 -10.54 -10.77 3.41
C PHE A 499 -9.13 -10.20 3.41
N LEU A 500 -8.79 -9.33 4.37
CA LEU A 500 -7.50 -8.66 4.44
C LEU A 500 -6.33 -9.63 4.67
N PHE A 501 -6.54 -10.71 5.44
CA PHE A 501 -5.48 -11.71 5.69
C PHE A 501 -5.33 -12.73 4.57
N SER A 502 -6.32 -12.85 3.66
CA SER A 502 -6.19 -13.64 2.44
C SER A 502 -5.05 -13.11 1.55
N PHE A 503 -4.76 -11.81 1.65
CA PHE A 503 -3.67 -11.19 0.89
C PHE A 503 -2.29 -11.61 1.44
N PRO A 504 -1.41 -12.13 0.58
CA PRO A 504 -0.02 -12.42 0.94
C PRO A 504 0.76 -11.19 1.39
N ARG A 505 0.53 -10.09 0.67
CA ARG A 505 1.37 -8.90 0.61
C ARG A 505 1.14 -7.92 1.74
N ILE A 506 0.09 -8.13 2.55
CA ILE A 506 -0.15 -7.28 3.71
C ILE A 506 1.09 -7.24 4.60
N ASP A 507 1.46 -6.04 5.02
CA ASP A 507 2.61 -5.81 5.88
C ASP A 507 2.51 -6.68 7.14
N PRO A 508 3.55 -7.46 7.48
CA PRO A 508 3.59 -8.22 8.72
C PRO A 508 3.31 -7.39 9.98
N LYS A 509 3.67 -6.09 9.98
CA LYS A 509 3.34 -5.15 11.05
C LYS A 509 1.84 -4.89 11.13
N HIS A 510 1.17 -4.65 10.00
CA HIS A 510 -0.29 -4.47 9.95
C HIS A 510 -1.01 -5.72 10.47
N LYS A 511 -0.60 -6.91 10.02
CA LYS A 511 -1.09 -8.20 10.55
C LYS A 511 -0.92 -8.30 12.07
N ARG A 512 0.24 -7.91 12.60
CA ARG A 512 0.51 -7.94 14.05
C ARG A 512 -0.39 -6.99 14.83
N ILE A 513 -0.56 -5.74 14.36
CA ILE A 513 -1.40 -4.73 15.01
C ILE A 513 -2.86 -5.21 15.07
N LEU A 514 -3.40 -5.70 13.95
CA LEU A 514 -4.78 -6.18 13.91
C LEU A 514 -4.98 -7.41 14.82
N ASN A 515 -4.05 -8.37 14.82
CA ASN A 515 -4.12 -9.51 15.73
C ASN A 515 -4.12 -9.09 17.21
N GLN A 516 -3.32 -8.10 17.60
CA GLN A 516 -3.34 -7.58 18.98
C GLN A 516 -4.69 -6.95 19.34
N LYS A 517 -5.33 -6.25 18.40
CA LYS A 517 -6.67 -5.68 18.60
C LYS A 517 -7.76 -6.75 18.65
N PHE A 518 -7.69 -7.77 17.81
CA PHE A 518 -8.60 -8.92 17.86
C PHE A 518 -8.54 -9.65 19.20
N GLU A 519 -7.33 -9.86 19.74
CA GLU A 519 -7.13 -10.40 21.08
C GLU A 519 -7.80 -9.52 22.15
N ARG A 520 -7.64 -8.21 22.04
CA ARG A 520 -8.25 -7.27 22.97
C ARG A 520 -9.78 -7.31 22.93
N ILE A 521 -10.38 -7.41 21.76
CA ILE A 521 -11.84 -7.55 21.60
C ILE A 521 -12.31 -8.86 22.24
N ARG A 522 -11.56 -9.95 22.06
CA ARG A 522 -11.87 -11.24 22.71
C ARG A 522 -11.91 -11.15 24.23
N GLU A 523 -10.98 -10.41 24.84
CA GLU A 523 -10.98 -10.18 26.28
C GLU A 523 -12.17 -9.34 26.76
N LEU A 524 -12.64 -8.39 25.96
CA LEU A 524 -13.75 -7.50 26.30
C LEU A 524 -15.12 -8.20 26.23
N TYR A 525 -15.26 -9.20 25.35
CA TYR A 525 -16.52 -9.89 25.08
C TYR A 525 -16.37 -11.42 25.18
N PRO A 526 -16.01 -11.97 26.36
CA PRO A 526 -15.68 -13.39 26.50
C PRO A 526 -16.87 -14.34 26.29
N GLY A 527 -18.10 -13.83 26.36
CA GLY A 527 -19.35 -14.60 26.23
C GLY A 527 -19.89 -14.75 24.81
N MET A 528 -19.24 -14.16 23.79
CA MET A 528 -19.64 -14.32 22.39
C MET A 528 -18.75 -15.34 21.68
N GLU A 529 -19.33 -16.43 21.18
CA GLU A 529 -18.58 -17.50 20.48
C GLU A 529 -18.00 -17.00 19.15
N GLU A 530 -18.71 -16.13 18.45
CA GLU A 530 -18.28 -15.53 17.19
C GLU A 530 -16.97 -14.75 17.36
N ILE A 531 -16.81 -14.08 18.50
CA ILE A 531 -15.59 -13.34 18.86
C ILE A 531 -14.41 -14.29 19.14
N GLN A 532 -14.66 -15.53 19.59
CA GLN A 532 -13.59 -16.53 19.75
C GLN A 532 -12.95 -16.86 18.39
N MET A 533 -13.70 -16.77 17.28
CA MET A 533 -13.18 -16.96 15.92
C MET A 533 -12.19 -15.86 15.48
N LEU A 534 -12.18 -14.70 16.15
CA LEU A 534 -11.22 -13.64 15.88
C LEU A 534 -9.78 -14.01 16.27
N VAL A 535 -9.58 -15.04 17.08
CA VAL A 535 -8.25 -15.43 17.60
C VAL A 535 -7.86 -16.86 17.23
N ALA A 536 -8.83 -17.72 16.89
CA ALA A 536 -8.53 -19.03 16.31
C ALA A 536 -7.61 -18.90 15.07
N SER A 537 -6.55 -19.72 14.99
CA SER A 537 -5.41 -19.58 14.07
C SER A 537 -5.28 -20.76 13.11
N PRO A 538 -4.56 -20.64 11.97
CA PRO A 538 -4.68 -19.61 10.95
C PRO A 538 -5.75 -20.01 9.92
N LEU A 539 -6.18 -19.08 9.06
CA LEU A 539 -7.02 -19.41 7.90
C LEU A 539 -6.32 -20.50 7.08
N SER A 540 -6.79 -21.74 7.21
CA SER A 540 -6.56 -22.77 6.20
C SER A 540 -7.02 -22.16 4.87
N THR A 541 -6.14 -22.23 3.87
CA THR A 541 -6.42 -21.93 2.46
C THR A 541 -7.90 -22.08 2.15
N VAL A 542 -8.55 -20.97 1.80
CA VAL A 542 -9.95 -20.97 1.36
C VAL A 542 -10.03 -21.78 0.07
N THR A 543 -10.29 -23.07 0.20
CA THR A 543 -10.95 -23.85 -0.84
C THR A 543 -12.43 -23.49 -0.80
N SER A 544 -12.98 -23.20 -1.98
CA SER A 544 -14.36 -22.81 -2.29
C SER A 544 -14.81 -21.43 -1.75
N TRP A 545 -14.61 -20.41 -2.58
CA TRP A 545 -15.66 -19.42 -2.78
C TRP A 545 -16.77 -20.13 -3.56
N GLY A 546 -17.95 -20.25 -2.95
CA GLY A 546 -19.12 -20.89 -3.55
C GLY A 546 -19.59 -20.15 -4.81
N GLU A 547 -20.21 -20.95 -5.69
CA GLU A 547 -20.71 -20.68 -7.04
C GLU A 547 -21.41 -19.33 -7.28
#